data_AF-A0A5C6AWM8-F1
#
_entry.id   AF-A0A5C6AWM8-F1
#
_cell.length_a   1.000
_cell.length_b   1.000
_cell.length_c   1.000
_cell.angle_alpha   90.00
_cell.angle_beta   90.00
_cell.angle_gamma   90.00
#
_symmetry.space_group_name_H-M   'P 1'
#
loop_
_entity.id
_entity.type
_entity.pdbx_description
1 polymer ?
#
loop_
_entity_poly.entity_id
_entity_poly.type
_entity_poly.pdbx_seq_one_letter_code
_entity_poly.pdbx_strand_id
1 'polypeptide(L)'
;MYDQREKAQRDYEWVISGAREEGREEGREEGREEGELVGKVHTLQELLGESLTTKSVLLSEGTDALTKRLAELQQRLRDRQLG
;
A
#
# COMPACT_ATOMS: atom_id res chain seq x y z
N MET A 1 -12.09 46.78 0.86
CA MET A 1 -11.47 46.23 2.09
C MET A 1 -12.13 44.95 2.60
N TYR A 2 -13.46 44.76 2.49
CA TYR A 2 -14.13 43.49 2.85
C TYR A 2 -13.70 42.30 1.99
N ASP A 3 -13.52 42.53 0.68
CA ASP A 3 -13.23 41.49 -0.32
C ASP A 3 -11.88 40.76 -0.14
N GLN A 4 -10.85 41.43 0.41
CA GLN A 4 -9.52 40.82 0.56
C GLN A 4 -9.44 39.82 1.72
N ARG A 5 -10.13 40.10 2.83
CA ARG A 5 -10.18 39.17 3.99
C ARG A 5 -11.01 37.94 3.67
N GLU A 6 -12.13 38.12 2.97
CA GLU A 6 -13.00 37.02 2.56
C GLU A 6 -12.33 36.13 1.50
N LYS A 7 -11.51 36.70 0.60
CA LYS A 7 -10.66 35.93 -0.32
C LYS A 7 -9.61 35.11 0.43
N ALA A 8 -8.86 35.74 1.35
CA ALA A 8 -7.83 35.02 2.11
C ALA A 8 -8.40 33.87 2.96
N GLN A 9 -9.60 34.03 3.52
CA GLN A 9 -10.28 32.95 4.25
C GLN A 9 -10.66 31.79 3.32
N ARG A 10 -11.22 32.09 2.15
CA ARG A 10 -11.56 31.06 1.15
C ARG A 10 -10.34 30.34 0.62
N ASP A 11 -9.25 31.07 0.35
CA ASP A 11 -8.00 30.47 -0.09
C ASP A 11 -7.43 29.52 0.97
N TYR A 12 -7.50 29.93 2.25
CA TYR A 12 -7.06 29.08 3.37
C TYR A 12 -7.94 27.82 3.53
N GLU A 13 -9.27 27.98 3.44
CA GLU A 13 -10.21 26.86 3.48
C GLU A 13 -10.01 25.90 2.31
N TRP A 14 -9.74 26.44 1.12
CA TRP A 14 -9.48 25.67 -0.08
C TRP A 14 -8.19 24.84 0.06
N VAL A 15 -7.11 25.44 0.53
CA VAL A 15 -5.84 24.74 0.79
C VAL A 15 -6.00 23.63 1.82
N ILE A 16 -6.70 23.87 2.93
CA ILE A 16 -6.94 22.84 3.96
C ILE A 16 -7.81 21.71 3.41
N SER A 17 -8.84 22.05 2.64
CA SER A 17 -9.71 21.04 2.03
C SER A 17 -8.94 20.15 1.07
N GLY A 18 -8.09 20.74 0.22
CA GLY A 18 -7.21 20.03 -0.71
C GLY A 18 -6.27 19.08 0.02
N ALA A 19 -5.52 19.58 1.02
CA ALA A 19 -4.59 18.74 1.79
C ALA A 19 -5.28 17.56 2.50
N ARG A 20 -6.52 17.74 2.97
CA ARG A 20 -7.31 16.66 3.58
C ARG A 20 -7.83 15.64 2.57
N GLU A 21 -8.10 16.07 1.35
CA GLU A 21 -8.53 15.19 0.26
C GLU A 21 -7.37 14.36 -0.25
N GLU A 22 -6.24 15.01 -0.54
CA GLU A 22 -4.97 14.37 -0.95
C GLU A 22 -4.54 13.31 0.07
N GLY A 23 -4.45 13.65 1.36
CA GLY A 23 -4.06 12.67 2.38
C GLY A 23 -5.05 11.48 2.53
N ARG A 24 -6.33 11.66 2.18
CA ARG A 24 -7.29 10.54 2.14
C ARG A 24 -7.13 9.70 0.87
N GLU A 25 -6.72 10.29 -0.23
CA GLU A 25 -6.47 9.58 -1.48
C GLU A 25 -5.20 8.75 -1.38
N GLU A 26 -4.09 9.37 -0.94
CA GLU A 26 -2.80 8.71 -0.69
C GLU A 26 -2.96 7.52 0.26
N GLY A 27 -3.61 7.71 1.41
CA GLY A 27 -3.82 6.60 2.36
C GLY A 27 -4.70 5.47 1.82
N ARG A 28 -5.57 5.72 0.84
CA ARG A 28 -6.33 4.66 0.16
C ARG A 28 -5.49 3.94 -0.89
N GLU A 29 -4.63 4.66 -1.59
CA GLU A 29 -3.73 4.09 -2.59
C GLU A 29 -2.70 3.18 -1.92
N GLU A 30 -2.02 3.67 -0.88
CA GLU A 30 -1.06 2.89 -0.09
C GLU A 30 -1.71 1.62 0.49
N GLY A 31 -2.89 1.75 1.08
CA GLY A 31 -3.61 0.60 1.65
C GLY A 31 -4.06 -0.44 0.61
N ARG A 32 -4.31 -0.03 -0.63
CA ARG A 32 -4.60 -0.96 -1.74
C ARG A 32 -3.33 -1.68 -2.18
N GLU A 33 -2.23 -0.95 -2.33
CA GLU A 33 -0.94 -1.53 -2.73
C GLU A 33 -0.45 -2.58 -1.71
N GLU A 34 -0.45 -2.25 -0.42
CA GLU A 34 -0.10 -3.19 0.65
C GLU A 34 -1.01 -4.42 0.64
N GLY A 35 -2.32 -4.21 0.47
CA GLY A 35 -3.31 -5.28 0.41
C GLY A 35 -3.06 -6.26 -0.75
N GLU A 36 -2.72 -5.73 -1.92
CA GLU A 36 -2.39 -6.56 -3.09
C GLU A 36 -1.10 -7.37 -2.87
N LEU A 37 -0.06 -6.76 -2.31
CA LEU A 37 1.20 -7.44 -2.04
C LEU A 37 1.02 -8.57 -1.04
N VAL A 38 0.28 -8.33 0.05
CA VAL A 38 -0.07 -9.38 1.03
C VAL A 38 -0.80 -10.54 0.37
N GLY A 39 -1.81 -10.26 -0.46
CA GLY A 39 -2.57 -11.30 -1.15
C GLY A 39 -1.71 -12.14 -2.11
N LYS A 40 -0.82 -11.49 -2.86
CA LYS A 40 0.13 -12.16 -3.76
C LYS A 40 1.11 -13.05 -2.97
N VAL A 41 1.64 -12.56 -1.83
CA VAL A 41 2.51 -13.33 -0.94
C VAL A 41 1.79 -14.58 -0.41
N HIS A 42 0.56 -14.44 0.12
CA HIS A 42 -0.23 -15.57 0.61
C HIS A 42 -0.48 -16.61 -0.47
N THR A 43 -0.89 -16.17 -1.66
CA THR A 43 -1.14 -17.06 -2.80
C THR A 43 0.11 -17.88 -3.13
N LEU A 44 1.30 -17.26 -3.16
CA LEU A 44 2.54 -17.98 -3.43
C LEU A 44 2.94 -18.92 -2.29
N GLN A 45 2.74 -18.53 -1.02
CA GLN A 45 2.96 -19.40 0.13
C GLN A 45 2.08 -20.66 0.03
N GLU A 46 0.80 -20.52 -0.30
CA GLU A 46 -0.10 -21.66 -0.52
C GLU A 46 0.37 -22.57 -1.66
N LEU A 47 0.74 -21.99 -2.81
CA LEU A 47 1.24 -22.77 -3.96
C LEU A 47 2.56 -23.50 -3.66
N LEU A 48 3.40 -22.93 -2.79
CA LEU A 48 4.64 -23.54 -2.32
C LEU A 48 4.41 -24.56 -1.19
N GLY A 49 3.20 -24.63 -0.61
CA GLY A 49 2.89 -25.50 0.53
C GLY A 49 3.43 -24.98 1.86
N GLU A 50 3.70 -23.68 1.95
CA GLU A 50 4.17 -23.01 3.17
C GLU A 50 3.01 -22.60 4.08
N SER A 51 3.32 -22.43 5.36
CA SER A 51 2.38 -21.80 6.30
C SER A 51 2.19 -20.32 5.96
N LEU A 52 0.95 -19.87 5.98
CA LEU A 52 0.60 -18.46 5.75
C LEU A 52 1.16 -17.57 6.86
N THR A 53 1.87 -16.52 6.46
CA THR A 53 2.27 -15.47 7.41
C THR A 53 1.05 -14.63 7.77
N THR A 54 0.84 -14.28 9.03
CA THR A 54 -0.31 -13.43 9.41
C THR A 54 -0.25 -12.06 8.73
N LYS A 55 -1.41 -11.55 8.28
CA LYS A 55 -1.51 -10.24 7.60
C LYS A 55 -0.89 -9.09 8.41
N SER A 56 -1.06 -9.08 9.73
CA SER A 56 -0.48 -8.04 10.59
C SER A 56 1.05 -7.99 10.54
N VAL A 57 1.70 -9.16 10.48
CA VAL A 57 3.15 -9.25 10.35
C VAL A 57 3.58 -8.72 8.99
N LEU A 58 2.94 -9.17 7.92
CA LEU A 58 3.25 -8.72 6.56
C LEU A 58 3.07 -7.20 6.39
N LEU A 59 1.98 -6.63 6.92
CA LEU A 59 1.76 -5.17 6.87
C LEU A 59 2.82 -4.40 7.70
N SER A 60 3.30 -4.97 8.81
CA SER A 60 4.33 -4.32 9.63
C SER A 60 5.73 -4.30 8.97
N GLU A 61 5.96 -5.13 7.94
CA GLU A 61 7.22 -5.17 7.20
C GLU A 61 7.35 -4.03 6.17
N GLY A 62 6.21 -3.47 5.72
CA GLY A 62 6.14 -2.44 4.70
C GLY A 62 6.26 -2.96 3.25
N THR A 63 5.88 -2.11 2.30
CA THR A 63 5.78 -2.44 0.85
C THR A 63 7.10 -2.93 0.24
N ASP A 64 8.23 -2.33 0.60
CA ASP A 64 9.57 -2.72 0.11
C ASP A 64 9.92 -4.17 0.49
N ALA A 65 9.67 -4.53 1.74
CA ALA A 65 9.95 -5.88 2.24
C ALA A 65 8.99 -6.91 1.62
N LEU A 66 7.71 -6.56 1.48
CA LEU A 66 6.72 -7.40 0.80
C LEU A 66 7.09 -7.66 -0.65
N THR A 67 7.60 -6.65 -1.36
CA THR A 67 8.03 -6.77 -2.76
C THR A 67 9.23 -7.72 -2.89
N LYS A 68 10.22 -7.61 -1.99
CA LYS A 68 11.37 -8.53 -1.94
C LYS A 68 10.94 -9.96 -1.67
N ARG A 69 10.10 -10.17 -0.65
CA ARG A 69 9.54 -11.47 -0.29
C ARG A 69 8.73 -12.08 -1.43
N LEU A 70 7.94 -11.26 -2.14
CA LEU A 70 7.21 -11.69 -3.33
C LEU A 70 8.16 -12.21 -4.42
N ALA A 71 9.23 -11.48 -4.72
CA ALA A 71 10.23 -11.89 -5.71
C ALA A 71 10.91 -13.22 -5.34
N GLU A 72 11.26 -13.40 -4.06
CA GLU A 72 11.84 -14.64 -3.54
C GLU A 72 10.88 -15.84 -3.70
N LEU A 73 9.61 -15.68 -3.31
CA LEU A 73 8.60 -16.73 -3.44
C LEU A 73 8.34 -17.09 -4.91
N GLN A 74 8.30 -16.09 -5.80
CA GLN A 74 8.17 -16.33 -7.24
C GLN A 74 9.37 -17.12 -7.79
N GLN A 75 10.59 -16.79 -7.36
CA GLN A 75 11.78 -17.52 -7.79
C GLN A 75 11.74 -18.97 -7.35
N ARG A 76 11.40 -19.21 -6.07
CA ARG A 76 11.27 -20.57 -5.53
C ARG A 76 10.22 -21.40 -6.26
N LEU A 77 9.10 -20.77 -6.65
CA LEU A 77 8.06 -21.45 -7.43
C LEU A 77 8.55 -21.82 -8.83
N ARG A 78 9.30 -20.93 -9.49
CA ARG A 78 9.93 -21.23 -10.80
C ARG A 78 10.93 -22.38 -10.70
N ASP A 79 11.81 -22.34 -9.70
CA ASP A 79 12.83 -23.37 -9.50
C ASP A 79 12.20 -24.74 -9.28
N ARG A 80 11.06 -24.80 -8.57
CA ARG A 80 10.29 -26.04 -8.36
C ARG A 80 9.69 -26.61 -9.64
N GLN A 81 9.29 -25.77 -10.60
CA GLN A 81 8.69 -26.22 -11.85
C GLN A 81 9.72 -26.70 -12.88
N LEU A 82 10.98 -26.29 -12.72
CA LEU A 82 12.08 -26.62 -13.63
C LEU A 82 12.90 -27.85 -13.19
N GLY A 83 12.67 -28.37 -11.98
CA GLY A 83 13.30 -29.58 -11.45
C GLY A 83 12.38 -30.79 -11.52
#